data_AF-A0A9E2VRJ1-F1
#
_entry.id   AF-A0A9E2VRJ1-F1
#
_cell.length_a   1.000
_cell.length_b   1.000
_cell.length_c   1.000
_cell.angle_alpha   90.00
_cell.angle_beta   90.00
_cell.angle_gamma   90.00
#
_symmetry.space_group_name_H-M   'P 1'
#
loop_
_entity.id
_entity.type
_entity.pdbx_description
1 polymer ?
#
loop_
_entity_poly.entity_id
_entity_poly.type
_entity_poly.pdbx_seq_one_letter_code
_entity_poly.pdbx_strand_id
1 'polypeptide(L)'
;MDRTWKVYGILVVLGGLLFSGPAGSSNAGSTSEPTVPSVSVPSVQSPGPALHDATLPLDRQSHRVAKDPLQKSKDLLEAIQQHEGKPLPGYIGGGVFQNRERRLPRGHYREYDVNPKIRGRSRDAERIVVEQDTGRAYYTADHYRTFTPLN
;
A
#
# COMPACT_ATOMS: atom_id res chain seq x y z
N MET A 1 20.37 29.58 -1.86
CA MET A 1 20.27 28.80 -0.62
C MET A 1 20.52 27.34 -0.97
N ASP A 2 21.78 27.02 -1.03
CA ASP A 2 22.39 25.82 -1.57
C ASP A 2 22.70 24.94 -0.37
N ARG A 3 21.90 23.88 -0.18
CA ARG A 3 22.02 22.99 0.99
C ARG A 3 22.69 21.70 0.56
N THR A 4 24.02 21.69 0.64
CA THR A 4 24.86 20.49 0.49
C THR A 4 24.62 19.53 1.65
N TRP A 5 24.16 18.31 1.38
CA TRP A 5 24.07 17.24 2.38
C TRP A 5 25.38 16.44 2.42
N LYS A 6 25.96 16.31 3.62
CA LYS A 6 27.13 15.47 3.89
C LYS A 6 26.67 14.05 4.22
N VAL A 7 27.11 13.08 3.43
CA VAL A 7 26.86 11.64 3.63
C VAL A 7 27.94 11.07 4.57
N TYR A 8 27.52 10.38 5.63
CA TYR A 8 28.40 9.52 6.44
C TYR A 8 27.99 8.05 6.22
N GLY A 9 28.95 7.24 5.76
CA GLY A 9 28.76 5.83 5.41
C GLY A 9 28.72 4.90 6.61
N ILE A 10 27.90 3.85 6.50
CA ILE A 10 27.74 2.76 7.46
C ILE A 10 28.54 1.54 6.96
N LEU A 11 29.33 0.92 7.86
CA LEU A 11 29.90 -0.41 7.69
C LEU A 11 28.84 -1.46 8.08
N VAL A 12 28.54 -2.40 7.17
CA VAL A 12 27.72 -3.60 7.45
C VAL A 12 28.58 -4.84 7.21
N VAL A 13 28.68 -5.70 8.22
CA VAL A 13 29.27 -7.04 8.13
C VAL A 13 28.16 -8.05 7.81
N LEU A 14 28.39 -8.85 6.77
CA LEU A 14 27.55 -9.95 6.29
C LEU A 14 27.68 -11.19 7.20
N GLY A 15 26.60 -11.93 7.36
CA GLY A 15 26.62 -13.31 7.87
C GLY A 15 25.34 -14.05 7.46
N GLY A 16 25.45 -14.93 6.47
CA GLY A 16 24.35 -15.77 5.99
C GLY A 16 24.22 -17.08 6.76
N LEU A 17 23.10 -17.79 6.57
CA LEU A 17 23.02 -19.23 6.79
C LEU A 17 21.90 -19.85 5.91
N LEU A 18 22.26 -20.96 5.28
CA LEU A 18 21.47 -21.83 4.41
C LEU A 18 20.64 -22.83 5.25
N PHE A 19 19.47 -23.27 4.76
CA PHE A 19 18.93 -24.59 5.14
C PHE A 19 18.06 -25.21 4.03
N SER A 20 18.29 -26.50 3.77
CA SER A 20 17.77 -27.34 2.69
C SER A 20 16.55 -28.20 3.08
N GLY A 21 15.63 -28.42 2.12
CA GLY A 21 14.84 -29.64 1.84
C GLY A 21 13.69 -30.06 2.78
N PRO A 22 12.90 -31.13 2.45
CA PRO A 22 12.75 -31.87 1.18
C PRO A 22 11.27 -32.04 0.69
N ALA A 23 11.12 -32.73 -0.45
CA ALA A 23 9.88 -33.17 -1.10
C ALA A 23 9.16 -34.35 -0.41
N GLY A 24 7.86 -34.57 -0.71
CA GLY A 24 7.19 -35.83 -0.36
C GLY A 24 5.66 -35.88 -0.49
N SER A 25 5.22 -36.72 -1.43
CA SER A 25 4.00 -37.55 -1.49
C SER A 25 2.59 -36.96 -1.51
N SER A 26 1.98 -37.19 -2.67
CA SER A 26 0.57 -37.45 -2.93
C SER A 26 0.00 -38.57 -2.06
N ASN A 27 -1.26 -38.43 -1.65
CA ASN A 27 -2.09 -39.56 -1.26
C ASN A 27 -3.49 -39.42 -1.85
N ALA A 28 -3.91 -40.47 -2.54
CA ALA A 28 -5.24 -40.68 -3.05
C ALA A 28 -6.16 -41.13 -1.90
N GLY A 29 -7.39 -40.64 -1.91
CA GLY A 29 -8.43 -41.07 -0.99
C GLY A 29 -9.79 -40.88 -1.63
N SER A 30 -10.30 -41.95 -2.23
CA SER A 30 -11.71 -42.14 -2.57
C SER A 30 -12.56 -42.00 -1.32
N THR A 31 -13.81 -41.53 -1.45
CA THR A 31 -15.05 -42.32 -1.20
C THR A 31 -16.26 -41.39 -1.00
N SER A 32 -17.35 -41.78 -1.68
CA SER A 32 -18.79 -41.49 -1.47
C SER A 32 -19.33 -40.06 -1.69
N GLU A 33 -19.90 -39.88 -2.90
CA GLU A 33 -21.11 -39.10 -3.12
C GLU A 33 -22.32 -39.71 -2.39
N PRO A 34 -23.20 -38.88 -1.81
CA PRO A 34 -24.61 -39.20 -1.67
C PRO A 34 -25.45 -38.43 -2.70
N THR A 35 -26.20 -39.20 -3.49
CA THR A 35 -27.28 -38.80 -4.39
C THR A 35 -28.29 -37.89 -3.71
N VAL A 36 -28.54 -36.70 -4.30
CA VAL A 36 -29.72 -35.88 -4.01
C VAL A 36 -30.56 -35.73 -5.28
N PRO A 37 -31.88 -35.99 -5.22
CA PRO A 37 -32.74 -35.92 -6.40
C PRO A 37 -32.95 -34.47 -6.87
N SER A 38 -32.80 -34.29 -8.18
CA SER A 38 -33.05 -33.07 -8.93
C SER A 38 -34.54 -32.71 -8.87
N VAL A 39 -34.86 -31.57 -8.23
CA VAL A 39 -36.18 -30.96 -8.30
C VAL A 39 -36.11 -29.84 -9.34
N SER A 40 -36.79 -30.05 -10.46
CA SER A 40 -36.99 -29.04 -11.50
C SER A 40 -37.91 -27.93 -11.01
N VAL A 41 -37.51 -26.68 -11.22
CA VAL A 41 -38.37 -25.51 -11.03
C VAL A 41 -38.26 -24.62 -12.28
N PRO A 42 -39.38 -24.22 -12.90
CA PRO A 42 -39.39 -23.64 -14.25
C PRO A 42 -38.79 -22.23 -14.34
N SER A 43 -38.24 -21.98 -15.52
CA SER A 43 -37.78 -20.68 -16.02
C SER A 43 -38.90 -19.64 -16.01
N VAL A 44 -38.65 -18.47 -15.41
CA VAL A 44 -39.44 -17.25 -15.63
C VAL A 44 -38.53 -16.23 -16.30
N GLN A 45 -38.98 -15.75 -17.45
CA GLN A 45 -38.33 -14.81 -18.36
C GLN A 45 -38.08 -13.44 -17.71
N SER A 46 -36.98 -12.81 -18.14
CA SER A 46 -36.67 -11.39 -17.93
C SER A 46 -37.78 -10.45 -18.38
N PRO A 47 -37.87 -9.29 -17.71
CA PRO A 47 -38.11 -8.01 -18.40
C PRO A 47 -36.82 -7.18 -18.44
N GLY A 48 -36.62 -6.48 -19.57
CA GLY A 48 -35.49 -5.60 -19.86
C GLY A 48 -35.48 -4.26 -19.09
N PRO A 49 -34.76 -3.25 -19.61
CA PRO A 49 -33.99 -2.28 -18.82
C PRO A 49 -34.84 -1.14 -18.25
N ALA A 50 -34.70 -0.89 -16.94
CA ALA A 50 -35.24 0.31 -16.30
C ALA A 50 -34.17 1.41 -16.24
N LEU A 51 -34.23 2.32 -17.21
CA LEU A 51 -33.74 3.70 -17.09
C LEU A 51 -34.32 4.31 -15.79
N HIS A 52 -33.49 4.51 -14.79
CA HIS A 52 -33.75 5.47 -13.71
C HIS A 52 -32.79 6.64 -13.90
N ASP A 53 -33.27 7.57 -14.72
CA ASP A 53 -32.83 8.95 -14.72
C ASP A 53 -33.39 9.57 -13.42
N ALA A 54 -32.56 9.67 -12.39
CA ALA A 54 -32.84 10.46 -11.18
C ALA A 54 -31.55 10.67 -10.39
N THR A 55 -30.88 11.79 -10.73
CA THR A 55 -30.30 12.72 -9.77
C THR A 55 -29.28 12.14 -8.79
N LEU A 56 -28.00 12.25 -9.16
CA LEU A 56 -26.89 12.27 -8.21
C LEU A 56 -27.23 13.23 -7.06
N PRO A 57 -27.36 12.76 -5.80
CA PRO A 57 -27.43 13.67 -4.67
C PRO A 57 -26.03 14.23 -4.46
N LEU A 58 -25.76 15.37 -5.09
CA LEU A 58 -24.61 16.22 -4.83
C LEU A 58 -24.82 16.98 -3.50
N ASP A 59 -25.16 16.27 -2.42
CA ASP A 59 -25.29 16.85 -1.08
C ASP A 59 -25.23 15.74 -0.01
N ARG A 60 -24.02 15.50 0.47
CA ARG A 60 -23.79 15.26 1.90
C ARG A 60 -22.36 15.64 2.26
N GLN A 61 -22.05 16.93 2.14
CA GLN A 61 -20.92 17.49 2.88
C GLN A 61 -21.23 17.37 4.36
N SER A 62 -20.64 16.38 5.04
CA SER A 62 -20.15 16.44 6.45
C SER A 62 -20.16 15.10 7.18
N HIS A 63 -19.19 14.23 6.92
CA HIS A 63 -18.78 13.23 7.91
C HIS A 63 -17.26 13.14 7.97
N ARG A 64 -16.62 14.17 8.55
CA ARG A 64 -15.16 14.42 8.58
C ARG A 64 -14.56 14.35 7.18
N VAL A 65 -14.13 15.47 6.61
CA VAL A 65 -13.36 15.42 5.36
C VAL A 65 -12.09 14.62 5.63
N ALA A 66 -12.14 13.31 5.40
CA ALA A 66 -10.95 12.52 5.19
C ALA A 66 -10.30 13.22 4.01
N LYS A 67 -9.21 13.95 4.29
CA LYS A 67 -8.42 14.59 3.23
C LYS A 67 -8.19 13.53 2.17
N ASP A 68 -8.41 13.90 0.90
CA ASP A 68 -8.00 13.10 -0.25
C ASP A 68 -6.63 12.45 0.08
N PRO A 69 -6.48 11.12 -0.03
CA PRO A 69 -5.23 10.44 0.31
C PRO A 69 -3.99 11.08 -0.30
N LEU A 70 -4.11 11.69 -1.50
CA LEU A 70 -3.02 12.46 -2.10
C LEU A 70 -2.73 13.76 -1.35
N GLN A 71 -3.76 14.54 -1.01
CA GLN A 71 -3.57 15.76 -0.22
C GLN A 71 -2.97 15.46 1.15
N LYS A 72 -3.49 14.42 1.83
CA LYS A 72 -2.93 13.95 3.09
C LYS A 72 -1.45 13.56 2.97
N SER A 73 -1.08 12.88 1.89
CA SER A 73 0.30 12.47 1.63
C SER A 73 1.22 13.64 1.35
N LYS A 74 0.72 14.69 0.69
CA LYS A 74 1.45 15.96 0.49
C LYS A 74 1.68 16.67 1.82
N ASP A 75 0.66 16.79 2.66
CA ASP A 75 0.78 17.41 3.98
C ASP A 75 1.77 16.66 4.86
N LEU A 76 1.74 15.31 4.81
CA LEU A 76 2.70 14.47 5.53
C LEU A 76 4.13 14.66 5.00
N LEU A 77 4.30 14.74 3.67
CA LEU A 77 5.59 15.00 3.05
C LEU A 77 6.18 16.33 3.54
N GLU A 78 5.37 17.39 3.56
CA GLU A 78 5.78 18.70 4.07
C GLU A 78 6.20 18.62 5.55
N ALA A 79 5.38 17.97 6.38
CA ALA A 79 5.67 17.81 7.80
C ALA A 79 6.96 17.00 8.05
N ILE A 80 7.22 15.95 7.27
CA ILE A 80 8.47 15.17 7.35
C ILE A 80 9.67 16.02 6.93
N GLN A 81 9.55 16.85 5.89
CA GLN A 81 10.62 17.75 5.48
C GLN A 81 10.94 18.79 6.56
N GLN A 82 9.92 19.38 7.18
CA GLN A 82 10.07 20.29 8.32
C GLN A 82 10.71 19.58 9.52
N HIS A 83 10.49 18.28 9.66
CA HIS A 83 11.05 17.43 10.71
C HIS A 83 12.37 16.74 10.30
N GLU A 84 13.11 17.33 9.36
CA GLU A 84 14.45 16.87 8.92
C GLU A 84 14.47 15.44 8.36
N GLY A 85 13.38 15.00 7.74
CA GLY A 85 13.24 13.63 7.23
C GLY A 85 13.02 12.58 8.33
N LYS A 86 12.81 12.99 9.59
CA LYS A 86 12.48 12.05 10.67
C LYS A 86 10.97 11.77 10.66
N PRO A 87 10.53 10.52 10.92
CA PRO A 87 9.11 10.23 11.04
C PRO A 87 8.46 11.08 12.14
N LEU A 88 7.21 11.47 11.92
CA LEU A 88 6.44 12.20 12.92
C LEU A 88 6.13 11.30 14.13
N PRO A 89 5.89 11.87 15.33
CA PRO A 89 5.50 11.09 16.50
C PRO A 89 4.28 10.20 16.23
N GLY A 90 4.40 8.91 16.56
CA GLY A 90 3.35 7.92 16.34
C GLY A 90 3.28 7.37 14.90
N TYR A 91 4.08 7.88 13.98
CA TYR A 91 4.22 7.32 12.63
C TYR A 91 5.41 6.37 12.55
N ILE A 92 5.34 5.40 11.64
CA ILE A 92 6.46 4.50 11.33
C ILE A 92 7.06 4.97 10.00
N GLY A 93 8.37 5.14 9.95
CA GLY A 93 9.05 5.57 8.73
C GLY A 93 10.53 5.84 8.91
N GLY A 94 11.15 6.36 7.87
CA GLY A 94 12.59 6.64 7.79
C GLY A 94 13.44 5.43 7.38
N GLY A 95 12.82 4.25 7.22
CA GLY A 95 13.48 3.05 6.72
C GLY A 95 13.86 3.17 5.25
N VAL A 96 14.85 2.37 4.81
CA VAL A 96 15.30 2.35 3.41
C VAL A 96 14.28 1.61 2.54
N PHE A 97 13.79 2.27 1.49
CA PHE A 97 13.04 1.61 0.43
C PHE A 97 13.99 1.18 -0.69
N GLN A 98 14.11 -0.13 -0.90
CA GLN A 98 15.13 -0.69 -1.79
C GLN A 98 14.79 -0.59 -3.28
N ASN A 99 13.52 -0.30 -3.64
CA ASN A 99 13.06 -0.26 -5.02
C ASN A 99 13.47 -1.50 -5.84
N ARG A 100 13.32 -2.71 -5.26
CA ARG A 100 13.79 -3.98 -5.84
C ARG A 100 13.11 -4.28 -7.17
N GLU A 101 11.83 -3.97 -7.26
CA GLU A 101 11.00 -4.15 -8.45
C GLU A 101 11.22 -3.04 -9.48
N ARG A 102 12.05 -2.03 -9.17
CA ARG A 102 12.45 -0.92 -10.07
C ARG A 102 11.25 -0.17 -10.64
N ARG A 103 10.21 0.04 -9.82
CA ARG A 103 8.99 0.78 -10.19
C ARG A 103 9.20 2.30 -10.15
N LEU A 104 10.17 2.75 -9.36
CA LEU A 104 10.64 4.13 -9.35
C LEU A 104 11.99 4.23 -10.09
N PRO A 105 12.41 5.44 -10.48
CA PRO A 105 13.79 5.67 -10.94
C PRO A 105 14.84 5.12 -9.97
N ARG A 106 16.09 4.96 -10.44
CA ARG A 106 17.19 4.60 -9.54
C ARG A 106 17.46 5.77 -8.59
N GLY A 107 17.64 5.49 -7.31
CA GLY A 107 17.87 6.51 -6.29
C GLY A 107 17.91 5.92 -4.88
N HIS A 108 18.21 6.78 -3.92
CA HIS A 108 18.22 6.43 -2.50
C HIS A 108 16.90 6.87 -1.87
N TYR A 109 16.10 5.92 -1.40
CA TYR A 109 14.75 6.21 -0.94
C TYR A 109 14.56 5.92 0.54
N ARG A 110 13.76 6.76 1.19
CA ARG A 110 13.17 6.49 2.51
C ARG A 110 11.67 6.36 2.40
N GLU A 111 11.09 5.45 3.18
CA GLU A 111 9.64 5.22 3.24
C GLU A 111 9.03 5.68 4.57
N TYR A 112 7.76 6.10 4.51
CA TYR A 112 6.99 6.54 5.67
C TYR A 112 5.53 6.09 5.53
N ASP A 113 4.93 5.65 6.63
CA ASP A 113 3.50 5.36 6.72
C ASP A 113 2.70 6.65 6.56
N VAL A 114 1.63 6.59 5.76
CA VAL A 114 0.71 7.73 5.60
C VAL A 114 -0.18 7.92 6.83
N ASN A 115 -0.35 6.86 7.61
CA ASN A 115 -1.21 6.84 8.80
C ASN A 115 -0.38 6.60 10.07
N PRO A 116 -0.80 7.18 11.21
CA PRO A 116 -0.18 6.87 12.48
C PRO A 116 -0.41 5.41 12.87
N LYS A 117 0.56 4.81 13.56
CA LYS A 117 0.48 3.43 14.04
C LYS A 117 -0.60 3.28 15.10
N ILE A 118 -1.58 2.43 14.82
CA ILE A 118 -2.58 2.00 15.79
C ILE A 118 -2.03 0.80 16.57
N ARG A 119 -2.04 0.88 17.91
CA ARG A 119 -1.60 -0.22 18.79
C ARG A 119 -2.48 -1.45 18.58
N GLY A 120 -1.87 -2.63 18.52
CA GLY A 120 -2.58 -3.90 18.30
C GLY A 120 -3.09 -4.14 16.87
N ARG A 121 -2.82 -3.23 15.92
CA ARG A 121 -3.17 -3.42 14.50
C ARG A 121 -1.90 -3.52 13.65
N SER A 122 -1.94 -4.27 12.56
CA SER A 122 -0.91 -4.22 11.51
C SER A 122 -0.82 -2.81 10.88
N ARG A 123 0.28 -2.54 10.16
CA ARG A 123 0.35 -1.35 9.29
C ARG A 123 -0.65 -1.53 8.14
N ASP A 124 -1.17 -0.43 7.60
CA ASP A 124 -1.96 -0.44 6.36
C ASP A 124 -1.04 -0.54 5.12
N ALA A 125 -1.60 -0.37 3.93
CA ALA A 125 -0.87 -0.43 2.66
C ALA A 125 -0.27 0.92 2.21
N GLU A 126 -0.63 2.03 2.85
CA GLU A 126 -0.37 3.37 2.34
C GLU A 126 1.01 3.89 2.75
N ARG A 127 1.82 4.32 1.79
CA ARG A 127 3.17 4.84 2.04
C ARG A 127 3.46 6.05 1.19
N ILE A 128 4.30 6.94 1.72
CA ILE A 128 5.10 7.83 0.89
C ILE A 128 6.54 7.30 0.80
N VAL A 129 7.16 7.51 -0.35
CA VAL A 129 8.55 7.16 -0.63
C VAL A 129 9.25 8.41 -1.13
N VAL A 130 10.31 8.82 -0.43
CA VAL A 130 11.03 10.08 -0.68
C VAL A 130 12.46 9.76 -1.11
N GLU A 131 12.79 10.18 -2.32
CA GLU A 131 14.14 10.15 -2.87
C GLU A 131 14.99 11.20 -2.14
N GLN A 132 16.10 10.78 -1.55
CA GLN A 132 16.87 11.61 -0.63
C GLN A 132 17.64 12.70 -1.36
N ASP A 133 18.18 12.47 -2.56
CA ASP A 133 19.07 13.43 -3.19
C ASP A 133 18.33 14.59 -3.89
N THR A 134 17.15 14.29 -4.45
CA THR A 134 16.32 15.21 -5.25
C THR A 134 15.09 15.69 -4.50
N GLY A 135 14.68 15.01 -3.42
CA GLY A 135 13.44 15.30 -2.70
C GLY A 135 12.17 14.87 -3.45
N ARG A 136 12.30 14.16 -4.58
CA ARG A 136 11.16 13.62 -5.32
C ARG A 136 10.41 12.62 -4.46
N ALA A 137 9.10 12.77 -4.38
CA ALA A 137 8.25 11.98 -3.52
C ALA A 137 7.11 11.31 -4.29
N TYR A 138 6.77 10.10 -3.84
CA TYR A 138 5.76 9.27 -4.47
C TYR A 138 4.86 8.68 -3.39
N TYR A 139 3.56 8.65 -3.64
CA TYR A 139 2.57 7.96 -2.81
C TYR A 139 2.23 6.60 -3.42
N THR A 140 1.98 5.60 -2.58
CA THR A 140 1.40 4.32 -2.95
C THR A 140 0.24 4.00 -2.01
N ALA A 141 -0.90 3.62 -2.58
CA ALA A 141 -2.07 3.15 -1.85
C ALA A 141 -2.10 1.62 -1.68
N ASP A 142 -1.26 0.92 -2.44
CA ASP A 142 -1.41 -0.50 -2.74
C ASP A 142 -0.17 -1.32 -2.36
N HIS A 143 0.55 -0.87 -1.34
CA HIS A 143 1.74 -1.53 -0.81
C HIS A 143 2.82 -1.70 -1.89
N TYR A 144 3.23 -0.57 -2.48
CA TYR A 144 4.33 -0.42 -3.44
C TYR A 144 4.08 -1.03 -4.82
N ARG A 145 2.83 -1.37 -5.19
CA ARG A 145 2.53 -1.95 -6.52
C ARG A 145 2.42 -0.87 -7.58
N THR A 146 1.85 0.28 -7.24
CA THR A 146 1.77 1.47 -8.09
C THR A 146 2.17 2.73 -7.30
N PHE A 147 2.57 3.77 -8.04
CA PHE A 147 3.05 5.01 -7.46
C PHE A 147 2.45 6.23 -8.16
N THR A 148 2.05 7.22 -7.37
CA THR A 148 1.60 8.53 -7.84
C THR A 148 2.62 9.59 -7.40
N PRO A 149 3.17 10.39 -8.33
CA PRO A 149 4.05 11.50 -7.98
C PRO A 149 3.36 12.54 -7.09
N LEU A 150 4.09 13.08 -6.11
CA LEU A 150 3.57 14.11 -5.20
C LEU A 150 4.10 15.52 -5.50
N ASN A 151 5.28 15.62 -6.12
CA ASN A 151 5.99 16.86 -6.47
C ASN A 151 6.78 16.74 -7.78
#